data_AF-A0A377GKL9-F1
#
_entry.id   AF-A0A377GKL9-F1
#
_cell.length_a   1.000
_cell.length_b   1.000
_cell.length_c   1.000
_cell.angle_alpha   90.00
_cell.angle_beta   90.00
_cell.angle_gamma   90.00
#
_symmetry.space_group_name_H-M   'P 1'
#
loop_
_entity.id
_entity.type
_entity.pdbx_description
1 polymer ?
#
loop_
_entity_poly.entity_id
_entity_poly.type
_entity_poly.pdbx_seq_one_letter_code
_entity_poly.pdbx_strand_id
1 'polypeptide(L)'
;MPGPYNTHIIVNVFRSIVQLVAQNPKLLNVPGVFRVSGAKEETQRLLDLLISEQFNVDTLSHYVMKKNEIDSEHLHNILGMIPAMFKDTRILDSEDKLLLTFSKELKSLMDSQDGKNHVDAAQLFDDFICDLLLSKRVDHQRAGEILDHYCYLMHQVGRFQDINRMTYNNLAIIMAPRLTQDLALFPATDFFGLSGFISQLTPVLEDYITDEKWNYDFKERHADKLEHLAYTRHSILEQLEHMKEASKKAVTIPMKSLMLQAWMLKNQIDIIEKQQQDHSIKRKVRKELSKQLKQLKDELNVLNAKVSELSSQMSMVNQGHRTVQEEINLISLSENRVTSVKNHHGNKSSASNLAQFSIFEPDNNNIAAPTFLLPNPEDKHEIIDYDDLQTTSLDGPK
;
A
#
# COMPACT_ATOMS: atom_id res chain seq x y z
N MET A 1 19.67 5.76 -2.09
CA MET A 1 19.05 5.53 -0.78
C MET A 1 17.60 5.95 -0.89
N PRO A 2 16.62 5.21 -0.31
CA PRO A 2 15.25 5.70 -0.26
C PRO A 2 15.23 7.03 0.48
N GLY A 3 14.47 8.00 -0.03
CA GLY A 3 14.32 9.31 0.59
C GLY A 3 13.66 9.23 1.99
N PRO A 4 13.61 10.36 2.72
CA PRO A 4 13.23 10.38 4.12
C PRO A 4 11.74 10.06 4.36
N TYR A 5 10.89 10.11 3.33
CA TYR A 5 9.45 9.90 3.45
C TYR A 5 8.94 8.91 2.41
N ASN A 6 7.98 8.08 2.81
CA ASN A 6 7.28 7.17 1.89
C ASN A 6 6.09 7.87 1.20
N THR A 7 5.54 7.24 0.17
CA THR A 7 4.40 7.77 -0.60
C THR A 7 3.13 7.99 0.23
N HIS A 8 2.97 7.30 1.36
CA HIS A 8 1.85 7.52 2.28
C HIS A 8 1.96 8.85 3.02
N ILE A 9 3.14 9.20 3.51
CA ILE A 9 3.37 10.51 4.14
C ILE A 9 3.15 11.61 3.11
N ILE A 10 3.75 11.46 1.92
CA ILE A 10 3.67 12.46 0.85
C ILE A 10 2.21 12.75 0.48
N VAL A 11 1.43 11.72 0.18
CA VAL A 11 0.04 11.91 -0.26
C VAL A 11 -0.82 12.60 0.82
N ASN A 12 -0.61 12.27 2.10
CA ASN A 12 -1.41 12.87 3.18
C ASN A 12 -1.03 14.34 3.46
N VAL A 13 0.23 14.71 3.26
CA VAL A 13 0.62 16.14 3.30
C VAL A 13 -0.03 16.88 2.13
N PHE A 14 -0.01 16.33 0.91
CA PHE A 14 -0.72 16.91 -0.24
C PHE A 14 -2.21 17.11 0.05
N ARG A 15 -2.90 16.07 0.56
CA ARG A 15 -4.32 16.16 0.95
C ARG A 15 -4.55 17.28 1.96
N SER A 16 -3.69 17.41 2.97
CA SER A 16 -3.78 18.47 3.99
C SER A 16 -3.63 19.87 3.39
N ILE A 17 -2.66 20.06 2.49
CA ILE A 17 -2.43 21.34 1.80
C ILE A 17 -3.63 21.69 0.91
N VAL A 18 -4.10 20.73 0.11
CA VAL A 18 -5.24 20.92 -0.80
C VAL A 18 -6.50 21.27 -0.02
N GLN A 19 -6.76 20.56 1.08
CA GLN A 19 -7.90 20.83 1.95
C GLN A 19 -7.82 22.21 2.59
N LEU A 20 -6.63 22.63 3.06
CA LEU A 20 -6.43 23.96 3.61
C LEU A 20 -6.75 25.06 2.59
N VAL A 21 -6.23 24.92 1.36
CA VAL A 21 -6.44 25.87 0.27
C VAL A 21 -7.92 25.91 -0.13
N ALA A 22 -8.59 24.76 -0.21
CA ALA A 22 -10.02 24.68 -0.49
C ALA A 22 -10.87 25.36 0.60
N GLN A 23 -10.50 25.20 1.87
CA GLN A 23 -11.19 25.84 3.00
C GLN A 23 -10.90 27.35 3.09
N ASN A 24 -9.71 27.78 2.69
CA ASN A 24 -9.25 29.17 2.81
C ASN A 24 -8.64 29.69 1.49
N PRO A 25 -9.42 29.88 0.40
CA PRO A 25 -8.87 30.25 -0.91
C PRO A 25 -8.10 31.57 -0.91
N LYS A 26 -8.41 32.48 0.04
CA LYS A 26 -7.70 33.75 0.22
C LYS A 26 -6.20 33.60 0.50
N LEU A 27 -5.77 32.43 0.98
CA LEU A 27 -4.34 32.10 1.12
C LEU A 27 -3.58 32.25 -0.20
N LEU A 28 -4.25 31.99 -1.33
CA LEU A 28 -3.65 32.05 -2.66
C LEU A 28 -3.42 33.47 -3.18
N ASN A 29 -3.81 34.50 -2.43
CA ASN A 29 -3.62 35.91 -2.81
C ASN A 29 -2.16 36.39 -2.62
N VAL A 30 -1.30 35.61 -1.94
CA VAL A 30 0.07 36.04 -1.66
C VAL A 30 0.92 36.07 -2.93
N PRO A 31 1.61 37.19 -3.26
CA PRO A 31 2.44 37.25 -4.46
C PRO A 31 3.53 36.18 -4.50
N GLY A 32 3.67 35.51 -5.64
CA GLY A 32 4.73 34.52 -5.84
C GLY A 32 4.49 33.18 -5.13
N VAL A 33 3.24 32.75 -4.92
CA VAL A 33 2.91 31.37 -4.49
C VAL A 33 3.70 30.35 -5.33
N PHE A 34 4.23 29.30 -4.71
CA PHE A 34 5.15 28.30 -5.31
C PHE A 34 6.52 28.80 -5.78
N ARG A 35 6.69 30.10 -6.08
CA ARG A 35 7.98 30.67 -6.49
C ARG A 35 8.85 31.06 -5.29
N VAL A 36 8.24 31.62 -4.25
CA VAL A 36 8.94 32.05 -3.03
C VAL A 36 9.09 30.85 -2.10
N SER A 37 10.33 30.55 -1.72
CA SER A 37 10.65 29.47 -0.79
C SER A 37 10.23 29.81 0.64
N GLY A 38 9.70 28.82 1.35
CA GLY A 38 9.54 28.88 2.80
C GLY A 38 10.87 28.88 3.55
N ALA A 39 10.84 29.30 4.81
CA ALA A 39 11.96 29.14 5.73
C ALA A 39 12.19 27.65 5.99
N LYS A 40 13.43 27.19 5.78
CA LYS A 40 13.78 25.76 5.77
C LYS A 40 13.51 25.09 7.12
N GLU A 41 13.94 25.72 8.20
CA GLU A 41 13.79 25.23 9.57
C GLU A 41 12.31 25.15 9.96
N GLU A 42 11.53 26.18 9.60
CA GLU A 42 10.10 26.24 9.92
C GLU A 42 9.28 25.25 9.07
N THR A 43 9.65 25.08 7.81
CA THR A 43 9.07 24.07 6.91
C THR A 43 9.25 22.67 7.49
N GLN A 44 10.47 22.32 7.92
CA GLN A 44 10.75 21.02 8.51
C GLN A 44 10.00 20.83 9.83
N ARG A 45 10.00 21.85 10.70
CA ARG A 45 9.25 21.83 11.97
C ARG A 45 7.75 21.59 11.73
N LEU A 46 7.17 22.26 10.73
CA LEU A 46 5.76 22.12 10.39
C LEU A 46 5.44 20.74 9.83
N LEU A 47 6.34 20.19 9.00
CA LEU A 47 6.20 18.83 8.47
C LEU A 47 6.22 17.79 9.59
N ASP A 48 7.18 17.88 10.52
CA ASP A 48 7.27 16.99 11.68
C ASP A 48 6.02 17.07 12.56
N LEU A 49 5.53 18.29 12.81
CA LEU A 49 4.30 18.53 13.56
C LEU A 49 3.07 17.95 12.86
N LEU A 50 2.96 18.13 11.53
CA LEU A 50 1.84 17.60 10.77
C LEU A 50 1.84 16.08 10.78
N ILE A 51 3.01 15.45 10.70
CA ILE A 51 3.15 13.98 10.82
C ILE A 51 2.77 13.51 12.22
N SER A 52 3.24 14.17 13.29
CA SER A 52 2.92 13.77 14.66
C SER A 52 1.43 13.93 14.99
N GLU A 53 0.77 14.94 14.42
CA GLU A 53 -0.67 15.19 14.52
C GLU A 53 -1.49 14.40 13.49
N GLN A 54 -0.93 13.36 12.88
CA GLN A 54 -1.61 12.45 11.94
C GLN A 54 -2.30 13.19 10.77
N PHE A 55 -1.62 14.19 10.22
CA PHE A 55 -2.08 14.98 9.07
C PHE A 55 -3.39 15.74 9.32
N ASN A 56 -3.61 16.18 10.56
CA ASN A 56 -4.75 17.02 10.89
C ASN A 56 -4.64 18.41 10.23
N VAL A 57 -5.57 18.74 9.32
CA VAL A 57 -5.63 20.04 8.63
C VAL A 57 -5.80 21.22 9.58
N ASP A 58 -6.37 20.98 10.77
CA ASP A 58 -6.51 22.02 11.79
C ASP A 58 -5.13 22.55 12.20
N THR A 59 -4.10 21.72 12.22
CA THR A 59 -2.72 22.15 12.51
C THR A 59 -2.25 23.22 11.52
N LEU A 60 -2.48 23.01 10.22
CA LEU A 60 -2.16 24.00 9.19
C LEU A 60 -3.08 25.22 9.27
N SER A 61 -4.36 25.02 9.58
CA SER A 61 -5.34 26.08 9.71
C SER A 61 -5.01 27.04 10.85
N HIS A 62 -4.58 26.51 12.01
CA HIS A 62 -4.11 27.33 13.13
C HIS A 62 -2.79 28.04 12.78
N TYR A 63 -1.91 27.39 12.02
CA TYR A 63 -0.62 27.95 11.64
C TYR A 63 -0.75 29.21 10.76
N VAL A 64 -1.68 29.22 9.80
CA VAL A 64 -1.93 30.37 8.92
C VAL A 64 -2.78 31.47 9.57
N MET A 65 -3.24 31.28 10.81
CA MET A 65 -4.07 32.25 11.52
C MET A 65 -3.24 33.12 12.47
N LYS A 66 -3.37 34.44 12.33
CA LYS A 66 -2.70 35.42 13.19
C LYS A 66 -3.67 36.52 13.56
N LYS A 67 -3.97 36.66 14.86
CA LYS A 67 -4.95 37.65 15.37
C LYS A 67 -6.33 37.56 14.68
N ASN A 68 -6.79 36.34 14.39
CA ASN A 68 -8.04 36.04 13.67
C ASN A 68 -8.08 36.50 12.20
N GLU A 69 -6.94 36.85 11.62
CA GLU A 69 -6.78 37.11 10.20
C GLU A 69 -5.85 36.06 9.58
N ILE A 70 -6.02 35.80 8.29
CA ILE A 70 -5.20 34.84 7.54
C ILE A 70 -3.87 35.51 7.19
N ASP A 71 -2.77 35.04 7.78
CA ASP A 71 -1.41 35.41 7.41
C ASP A 71 -0.98 34.57 6.20
N SER A 72 -1.18 35.12 5.00
CA SER A 72 -0.94 34.39 3.75
C SER A 72 0.56 34.17 3.48
N GLU A 73 1.47 34.86 4.17
CA GLU A 73 2.92 34.65 4.02
C GLU A 73 3.34 33.27 4.57
N HIS A 74 2.60 32.74 5.56
CA HIS A 74 2.82 31.40 6.10
C HIS A 74 2.55 30.28 5.09
N LEU A 75 1.83 30.57 3.99
CA LEU A 75 1.64 29.61 2.91
C LEU A 75 2.97 29.18 2.27
N HIS A 76 3.99 30.06 2.23
CA HIS A 76 5.30 29.69 1.66
C HIS A 76 5.99 28.56 2.44
N ASN A 77 5.84 28.54 3.77
CA ASN A 77 6.37 27.47 4.62
C ASN A 77 5.60 26.17 4.40
N ILE A 78 4.27 26.25 4.21
CA ILE A 78 3.42 25.09 3.92
C ILE A 78 3.80 24.47 2.57
N LEU A 79 3.89 25.29 1.52
CA LEU A 79 4.28 24.82 0.19
C LEU A 79 5.73 24.36 0.12
N GLY A 80 6.60 24.90 1.00
CA GLY A 80 7.97 24.43 1.19
C GLY A 80 8.07 22.95 1.58
N MET A 81 7.01 22.37 2.16
CA MET A 81 7.00 20.95 2.51
C MET A 81 7.06 20.05 1.27
N ILE A 82 6.49 20.48 0.13
CA ILE A 82 6.45 19.71 -1.12
C ILE A 82 7.87 19.34 -1.59
N PRO A 83 8.78 20.30 -1.87
CA PRO A 83 10.13 19.97 -2.29
C PRO A 83 10.96 19.30 -1.19
N ALA A 84 10.64 19.48 0.10
CA ALA A 84 11.32 18.81 1.20
C ALA A 84 11.00 17.30 1.24
N MET A 85 9.75 16.92 0.92
CA MET A 85 9.29 15.53 0.93
C MET A 85 9.84 14.70 -0.24
N PHE A 86 10.02 15.32 -1.40
CA PHE A 86 10.56 14.64 -2.60
C PHE A 86 12.09 14.55 -2.64
N LYS A 87 12.78 15.11 -1.65
CA LYS A 87 14.24 15.04 -1.61
C LYS A 87 14.70 13.58 -1.53
N ASP A 88 15.36 13.10 -2.58
CA ASP A 88 15.83 11.72 -2.73
C ASP A 88 14.70 10.66 -2.72
N THR A 89 13.45 11.07 -2.88
CA THR A 89 12.27 10.20 -2.98
C THR A 89 11.74 10.18 -4.41
N ARG A 90 11.44 9.01 -4.95
CA ARG A 90 10.74 8.88 -6.23
C ARG A 90 9.26 8.62 -6.01
N ILE A 91 8.42 9.17 -6.88
CA ILE A 91 6.97 8.94 -6.85
C ILE A 91 6.64 7.49 -7.24
N LEU A 92 7.33 6.99 -8.27
CA LEU A 92 7.24 5.62 -8.78
C LEU A 92 8.64 5.04 -8.99
N ASP A 93 8.74 3.71 -9.03
CA ASP A 93 9.99 3.04 -9.41
C ASP A 93 10.34 3.38 -10.87
N SER A 94 11.64 3.56 -11.16
CA SER A 94 12.11 3.77 -12.53
C SER A 94 11.86 2.58 -13.46
N GLU A 95 11.70 1.38 -12.90
CA GLU A 95 11.35 0.19 -13.66
C GLU A 95 9.83 -0.03 -13.78
N ASP A 96 9.01 0.89 -13.27
CA ASP A 96 7.55 0.75 -13.36
C ASP A 96 7.07 0.80 -14.82
N LYS A 97 6.22 -0.17 -15.18
CA LYS A 97 5.75 -0.36 -16.55
C LYS A 97 4.88 0.79 -17.05
N LEU A 98 4.01 1.35 -16.21
CA LEU A 98 3.15 2.47 -16.62
C LEU A 98 4.01 3.70 -16.86
N LEU A 99 4.95 3.98 -15.95
CA LEU A 99 5.88 5.11 -16.09
C LEU A 99 6.77 4.98 -17.34
N LEU A 100 7.28 3.78 -17.63
CA LEU A 100 8.12 3.54 -18.81
C LEU A 100 7.33 3.73 -20.12
N THR A 101 6.09 3.25 -20.19
CA THR A 101 5.20 3.46 -21.34
C THR A 101 4.91 4.94 -21.53
N PHE A 102 4.45 5.61 -20.46
CA PHE A 102 4.18 7.04 -20.46
C PHE A 102 5.38 7.86 -20.92
N SER A 103 6.56 7.63 -20.33
CA SER A 103 7.78 8.39 -20.65
C SER A 103 8.20 8.22 -22.11
N LYS A 104 8.04 7.01 -22.66
CA LYS A 104 8.37 6.72 -24.06
C LYS A 104 7.40 7.42 -25.03
N GLU A 105 6.11 7.37 -24.74
CA GLU A 105 5.08 8.02 -25.56
C GLU A 105 5.19 9.53 -25.49
N LEU A 106 5.40 10.10 -24.29
CA LEU A 106 5.62 11.52 -24.09
C LEU A 106 6.82 12.00 -24.90
N LYS A 107 7.95 11.29 -24.83
CA LYS A 107 9.14 11.63 -25.61
C LYS A 107 8.86 11.59 -27.12
N SER A 108 8.12 10.57 -27.59
CA SER A 108 7.76 10.47 -29.00
C SER A 108 6.91 11.65 -29.47
N LEU A 109 5.98 12.13 -28.64
CA LEU A 109 5.13 13.29 -28.95
C LEU A 109 5.93 14.60 -28.96
N MET A 110 6.88 14.74 -28.03
CA MET A 110 7.73 15.93 -27.92
C MET A 110 8.78 16.03 -29.04
N ASP A 111 9.25 14.90 -29.58
CA ASP A 111 10.21 14.87 -30.68
C ASP A 111 9.55 15.24 -32.03
N SER A 112 8.23 15.13 -32.15
CA SER A 112 7.49 15.53 -33.36
C SER A 112 7.18 17.04 -33.39
N GLN A 113 7.56 17.74 -34.46
CA GLN A 113 7.49 19.21 -34.57
C GLN A 113 6.09 19.81 -34.85
N ASP A 114 5.00 19.05 -34.64
CA ASP A 114 3.63 19.51 -34.91
C ASP A 114 2.95 20.10 -33.66
N GLY A 115 2.37 21.30 -33.76
CA GLY A 115 1.70 21.97 -32.64
C GLY A 115 0.44 21.25 -32.09
N LYS A 116 -0.06 20.22 -32.78
CA LYS A 116 -1.12 19.33 -32.26
C LYS A 116 -0.62 18.41 -31.14
N ASN A 117 0.69 18.20 -31.05
CA ASN A 117 1.29 17.25 -30.11
C ASN A 117 1.20 17.72 -28.66
N HIS A 118 0.99 19.02 -28.40
CA HIS A 118 0.83 19.50 -27.03
C HIS A 118 -0.47 19.04 -26.40
N VAL A 119 -1.58 19.10 -27.15
CA VAL A 119 -2.89 18.62 -26.69
C VAL A 119 -2.85 17.11 -26.47
N ASP A 120 -2.28 16.36 -27.41
CA ASP A 120 -2.13 14.92 -27.28
C ASP A 120 -1.21 14.54 -26.10
N ALA A 121 -0.14 15.31 -25.84
CA ALA A 121 0.72 15.10 -24.68
C ALA A 121 0.03 15.47 -23.36
N ALA A 122 -0.81 16.52 -23.34
CA ALA A 122 -1.63 16.85 -22.18
C ALA A 122 -2.66 15.74 -21.88
N GLN A 123 -3.28 15.17 -22.92
CA GLN A 123 -4.17 14.03 -22.78
C GLN A 123 -3.42 12.80 -22.25
N LEU A 124 -2.20 12.55 -22.75
CA LEU A 124 -1.35 11.46 -22.26
C LEU A 124 -1.02 11.61 -20.76
N PHE A 125 -0.81 12.83 -20.27
CA PHE A 125 -0.67 13.10 -18.84
C PHE A 125 -1.94 12.75 -18.06
N ASP A 126 -3.12 13.06 -18.61
CA ASP A 126 -4.40 12.72 -18.01
C ASP A 126 -4.60 11.22 -17.89
N ASP A 127 -4.41 10.51 -19.00
CA ASP A 127 -4.60 9.07 -19.09
C ASP A 127 -3.65 8.37 -18.11
N PHE A 128 -2.40 8.82 -18.02
CA PHE A 128 -1.43 8.31 -17.06
C PHE A 128 -1.86 8.50 -15.59
N ILE A 129 -2.35 9.69 -15.22
CA ILE A 129 -2.83 9.97 -13.87
C ILE A 129 -4.09 9.14 -13.57
N CYS A 130 -5.03 9.04 -14.51
CA CYS A 130 -6.23 8.21 -14.39
C CYS A 130 -5.90 6.73 -14.22
N ASP A 131 -4.98 6.18 -15.02
CA ASP A 131 -4.54 4.79 -14.91
C ASP A 131 -3.88 4.49 -13.56
N LEU A 132 -3.13 5.43 -13.00
CA LEU A 132 -2.58 5.32 -11.65
C LEU A 132 -3.67 5.33 -10.57
N LEU A 133 -4.62 6.26 -10.65
CA LEU A 133 -5.73 6.40 -9.72
C LEU A 133 -6.67 5.19 -9.72
N LEU A 134 -6.93 4.62 -10.90
CA LEU A 134 -7.78 3.44 -11.09
C LEU A 134 -7.03 2.11 -10.93
N SER A 135 -5.73 2.17 -10.65
CA SER A 135 -4.93 0.97 -10.45
C SER A 135 -5.39 0.17 -9.24
N LYS A 136 -5.16 -1.15 -9.27
CA LYS A 136 -5.36 -2.03 -8.12
C LYS A 136 -4.20 -1.99 -7.12
N ARG A 137 -3.06 -1.41 -7.50
CA ARG A 137 -1.87 -1.30 -6.63
C ARG A 137 -1.94 -0.02 -5.81
N VAL A 138 -1.69 -0.12 -4.51
CA VAL A 138 -1.79 1.03 -3.58
C VAL A 138 -0.70 2.07 -3.84
N ASP A 139 0.50 1.65 -4.23
CA ASP A 139 1.59 2.56 -4.59
C ASP A 139 1.24 3.39 -5.84
N HIS A 140 0.61 2.78 -6.85
CA HIS A 140 0.09 3.49 -8.03
C HIS A 140 -0.99 4.49 -7.66
N GLN A 141 -1.97 4.07 -6.85
CA GLN A 141 -3.04 4.96 -6.41
C GLN A 141 -2.49 6.19 -5.68
N ARG A 142 -1.51 5.99 -4.78
CA ARG A 142 -0.85 7.09 -4.07
C ARG A 142 -0.06 8.00 -5.02
N ALA A 143 0.64 7.43 -5.99
CA ALA A 143 1.36 8.20 -7.01
C ALA A 143 0.39 9.05 -7.86
N GLY A 144 -0.70 8.44 -8.34
CA GLY A 144 -1.75 9.13 -9.10
C GLY A 144 -2.37 10.27 -8.30
N GLU A 145 -2.65 10.05 -7.01
CA GLU A 145 -3.12 11.11 -6.12
C GLU A 145 -2.12 12.24 -5.97
N ILE A 146 -0.86 11.94 -5.72
CA ILE A 146 0.17 12.96 -5.55
C ILE A 146 0.21 13.87 -6.78
N LEU A 147 0.19 13.28 -7.98
CA LEU A 147 0.19 14.01 -9.24
C LEU A 147 -1.10 14.83 -9.43
N ASP A 148 -2.27 14.22 -9.21
CA ASP A 148 -3.57 14.91 -9.30
C ASP A 148 -3.65 16.13 -8.38
N HIS A 149 -3.29 15.97 -7.10
CA HIS A 149 -3.30 17.06 -6.13
C HIS A 149 -2.30 18.16 -6.49
N TYR A 150 -1.13 17.80 -7.03
CA TYR A 150 -0.13 18.78 -7.45
C TYR A 150 -0.62 19.61 -8.64
N CYS A 151 -1.17 18.97 -9.67
CA CYS A 151 -1.76 19.65 -10.82
C CYS A 151 -2.95 20.52 -10.42
N TYR A 152 -3.83 20.02 -9.55
CA TYR A 152 -4.94 20.80 -9.00
C TYR A 152 -4.47 22.04 -8.24
N LEU A 153 -3.48 21.92 -7.34
CA LEU A 153 -2.95 23.05 -6.60
C LEU A 153 -2.41 24.13 -7.53
N MET A 154 -1.69 23.72 -8.58
CA MET A 154 -1.17 24.62 -9.60
C MET A 154 -2.31 25.31 -10.36
N HIS A 155 -3.34 24.56 -10.75
CA HIS A 155 -4.52 25.16 -11.36
C HIS A 155 -5.18 26.20 -10.45
N GLN A 156 -5.42 25.86 -9.18
CA GLN A 156 -6.05 26.76 -8.22
C GLN A 156 -5.22 28.03 -8.01
N VAL A 157 -3.89 27.95 -7.98
CA VAL A 157 -3.03 29.15 -7.89
C VAL A 157 -3.15 30.02 -9.12
N GLY A 158 -3.18 29.42 -10.31
CA GLY A 158 -3.32 30.15 -11.58
C GLY A 158 -4.63 30.93 -11.69
N ARG A 159 -5.72 30.45 -11.07
CA ARG A 159 -6.99 31.19 -11.01
C ARG A 159 -6.89 32.52 -10.27
N PHE A 160 -5.90 32.69 -9.40
CA PHE A 160 -5.64 33.93 -8.66
C PHE A 160 -4.49 34.76 -9.27
N GLN A 161 -4.09 34.49 -10.53
CA GLN A 161 -2.95 35.13 -11.19
C GLN A 161 -2.99 36.66 -11.15
N ASP A 162 -4.17 37.27 -11.19
CA ASP A 162 -4.34 38.74 -11.16
C ASP A 162 -3.87 39.35 -9.83
N ILE A 163 -3.91 38.58 -8.75
CA ILE A 163 -3.54 39.02 -7.40
C ILE A 163 -2.13 38.51 -7.05
N ASN A 164 -1.89 37.22 -7.23
CA ASN A 164 -0.66 36.57 -6.80
C ASN A 164 0.48 36.61 -7.84
N ARG A 165 0.19 37.09 -9.07
CA ARG A 165 1.15 37.24 -10.18
C ARG A 165 1.76 35.94 -10.69
N MET A 166 1.10 34.80 -10.43
CA MET A 166 1.51 33.48 -10.89
C MET A 166 0.60 33.03 -12.04
N THR A 167 1.01 33.31 -13.27
CA THR A 167 0.33 32.79 -14.48
C THR A 167 0.51 31.27 -14.61
N TYR A 168 -0.34 30.62 -15.40
CA TYR A 168 -0.19 29.19 -15.69
C TYR A 168 1.18 28.85 -16.29
N ASN A 169 1.71 29.64 -17.23
CA ASN A 169 3.10 29.49 -17.69
C ASN A 169 4.14 29.55 -16.55
N ASN A 170 4.03 30.53 -15.64
CA ASN A 170 4.97 30.63 -14.51
C ASN A 170 4.94 29.40 -13.60
N LEU A 171 3.75 28.81 -13.42
CA LEU A 171 3.56 27.59 -12.65
C LEU A 171 4.11 26.37 -13.39
N ALA A 172 3.87 26.26 -14.70
CA ALA A 172 4.43 25.21 -15.55
C ALA A 172 5.97 25.22 -15.56
N ILE A 173 6.60 26.40 -15.60
CA ILE A 173 8.06 26.58 -15.48
C ILE A 173 8.58 26.01 -14.14
N ILE A 174 7.80 26.12 -13.07
CA ILE A 174 8.16 25.56 -11.75
C ILE A 174 7.95 24.04 -11.72
N MET A 175 6.87 23.55 -12.33
CA MET A 175 6.50 22.14 -12.36
C MET A 175 7.43 21.29 -13.23
N ALA A 176 7.78 21.76 -14.44
CA ALA A 176 8.46 20.95 -15.44
C ALA A 176 9.79 20.35 -14.95
N PRO A 177 10.71 21.10 -14.31
CA PRO A 177 11.94 20.53 -13.75
C PRO A 177 11.67 19.49 -12.65
N ARG A 178 10.65 19.75 -11.80
CA ARG A 178 10.30 18.86 -10.69
C ARG A 178 9.73 17.54 -11.17
N LEU A 179 8.71 17.57 -12.02
CA LEU A 179 8.13 16.35 -12.59
C LEU A 179 9.17 15.55 -13.38
N THR A 180 10.05 16.23 -14.14
CA THR A 180 11.15 15.56 -14.85
C THR A 180 12.06 14.80 -13.90
N GLN A 181 12.38 15.38 -12.73
CA GLN A 181 13.21 14.76 -11.71
C GLN A 181 12.47 13.65 -10.95
N ASP A 182 11.27 13.94 -10.43
CA ASP A 182 10.53 13.09 -9.50
C ASP A 182 9.95 11.83 -10.17
N LEU A 183 9.68 11.91 -11.48
CA LEU A 183 9.28 10.80 -12.35
C LEU A 183 10.42 10.27 -13.22
N ALA A 184 11.64 10.81 -13.10
CA ALA A 184 12.80 10.40 -13.89
C ALA A 184 12.55 10.39 -15.42
N LEU A 185 11.79 11.36 -15.94
CA LEU A 185 11.37 11.42 -17.35
C LEU A 185 12.54 11.59 -18.33
N PHE A 186 13.66 12.14 -17.85
CA PHE A 186 14.88 12.33 -18.61
C PHE A 186 16.09 11.75 -17.85
N PRO A 187 16.38 10.45 -18.01
CA PRO A 187 17.46 9.78 -17.27
C PRO A 187 18.87 10.11 -17.80
N ALA A 188 18.98 10.79 -18.94
CA ALA A 188 20.26 11.13 -19.54
C ALA A 188 20.94 12.29 -18.80
N THR A 189 22.28 12.27 -18.79
CA THR A 189 23.12 13.27 -18.09
C THR A 189 23.45 14.50 -18.93
N ASP A 190 22.91 14.59 -20.15
CA ASP A 190 23.11 15.75 -21.02
C ASP A 190 22.30 16.96 -20.55
N PHE A 191 23.00 17.99 -20.09
CA PHE A 191 22.40 19.24 -19.63
C PHE A 191 21.65 19.98 -20.76
N PHE A 192 22.17 19.98 -21.99
CA PHE A 192 21.52 20.68 -23.10
C PHE A 192 20.24 19.97 -23.52
N GLY A 193 20.29 18.63 -23.63
CA GLY A 193 19.10 17.81 -23.85
C GLY A 193 18.05 17.94 -22.76
N LEU A 194 18.46 17.97 -21.49
CA LEU A 194 17.54 18.18 -20.36
C LEU A 194 16.86 19.56 -20.43
N SER A 195 17.62 20.61 -20.71
CA SER A 195 17.08 21.97 -20.86
C SER A 195 16.08 22.05 -22.02
N GLY A 196 16.42 21.43 -23.16
CA GLY A 196 15.52 21.34 -24.32
C GLY A 196 14.22 20.60 -24.00
N PHE A 197 14.32 19.45 -23.31
CA PHE A 197 13.18 18.67 -22.87
C PHE A 197 12.26 19.48 -21.94
N ILE A 198 12.83 20.15 -20.92
CA ILE A 198 12.04 21.00 -20.00
C ILE A 198 11.34 22.14 -20.75
N SER A 199 12.02 22.75 -21.74
CA SER A 199 11.43 23.83 -22.54
C SER A 199 10.26 23.35 -23.41
N GLN A 200 10.28 22.10 -23.86
CA GLN A 200 9.17 21.49 -24.61
C GLN A 200 8.05 21.00 -23.68
N LEU A 201 8.39 20.51 -22.48
CA LEU A 201 7.41 20.03 -21.50
C LEU A 201 6.60 21.17 -20.88
N THR A 202 7.22 22.35 -20.71
CA THR A 202 6.58 23.52 -20.08
C THR A 202 5.24 23.90 -20.75
N PRO A 203 5.13 24.12 -22.07
CA PRO A 203 3.85 24.45 -22.70
C PRO A 203 2.81 23.32 -22.58
N VAL A 204 3.21 22.05 -22.61
CA VAL A 204 2.31 20.92 -22.39
C VAL A 204 1.68 20.97 -21.00
N LEU A 205 2.50 21.23 -19.98
CA LEU A 205 2.02 21.35 -18.60
C LEU A 205 1.16 22.60 -18.41
N GLU A 206 1.49 23.72 -19.06
CA GLU A 206 0.67 24.93 -19.06
C GLU A 206 -0.73 24.64 -19.60
N ASP A 207 -0.83 24.01 -20.78
CA ASP A 207 -2.10 23.61 -21.37
C ASP A 207 -2.87 22.66 -20.42
N TYR A 208 -2.19 21.68 -19.85
CA TYR A 208 -2.78 20.68 -18.96
C TYR A 208 -3.39 21.29 -17.68
N ILE A 209 -2.68 22.22 -17.03
CA ILE A 209 -3.16 22.85 -15.78
C ILE A 209 -4.13 24.01 -16.03
N THR A 210 -4.26 24.49 -17.26
CA THR A 210 -5.24 25.53 -17.63
C THR A 210 -6.63 24.93 -17.87
N ASP A 211 -6.71 23.63 -18.15
CA ASP A 211 -7.95 22.90 -18.44
C ASP A 211 -9.05 23.11 -17.38
N GLU A 212 -10.29 23.28 -17.84
CA GLU A 212 -11.45 23.51 -16.99
C GLU A 212 -11.82 22.30 -16.11
N LYS A 213 -11.32 21.09 -16.41
CA LYS A 213 -11.53 19.92 -15.55
C LYS A 213 -11.00 20.10 -14.12
N TRP A 214 -10.08 21.03 -13.91
CA TRP A 214 -9.55 21.34 -12.57
C TRP A 214 -10.45 22.29 -11.77
N ASN A 215 -11.53 22.79 -12.35
CA ASN A 215 -12.49 23.68 -11.67
C ASN A 215 -13.39 22.96 -10.65
N TYR A 216 -13.54 21.63 -10.76
CA TYR A 216 -14.35 20.86 -9.82
C TYR A 216 -13.78 20.94 -8.40
N ASP A 217 -14.67 21.03 -7.41
CA ASP A 217 -14.25 21.12 -6.00
C ASP A 217 -13.47 19.85 -5.62
N PHE A 218 -12.49 20.01 -4.73
CA PHE A 218 -11.70 18.92 -4.17
C PHE A 218 -12.58 17.76 -3.67
N LYS A 219 -13.72 18.08 -3.04
CA LYS A 219 -14.66 17.06 -2.55
C LYS A 219 -15.28 16.22 -3.66
N GLU A 220 -15.59 16.83 -4.80
CA GLU A 220 -16.18 16.13 -5.95
C GLU A 220 -15.12 15.23 -6.59
N ARG A 221 -13.90 15.75 -6.83
CA ARG A 221 -12.79 14.96 -7.40
C ARG A 221 -12.33 13.81 -6.51
N HIS A 222 -12.49 13.93 -5.19
CA HIS A 222 -12.12 12.87 -4.25
C HIS A 222 -13.27 11.89 -3.94
N ALA A 223 -14.52 12.21 -4.28
CA ALA A 223 -15.67 11.36 -4.02
C ALA A 223 -15.66 10.09 -4.89
N ASP A 224 -15.48 10.26 -6.21
CA ASP A 224 -15.41 9.15 -7.18
C ASP A 224 -14.27 8.18 -6.86
N LYS A 225 -13.15 8.73 -6.35
CA LYS A 225 -12.02 7.94 -5.88
C LYS A 225 -12.35 7.16 -4.60
N LEU A 226 -13.00 7.78 -3.61
CA LEU A 226 -13.40 7.09 -2.39
C LEU A 226 -14.38 5.95 -2.71
N GLU A 227 -15.25 6.14 -3.70
CA GLU A 227 -16.12 5.09 -4.23
C GLU A 227 -15.31 3.97 -4.91
N HIS A 228 -14.34 4.31 -5.76
CA HIS A 228 -13.44 3.33 -6.40
C HIS A 228 -12.61 2.53 -5.38
N LEU A 229 -12.10 3.18 -4.32
CA LEU A 229 -11.37 2.52 -3.22
C LEU A 229 -12.28 1.57 -2.45
N ALA A 230 -13.51 1.99 -2.15
CA ALA A 230 -14.51 1.15 -1.51
C ALA A 230 -14.89 -0.06 -2.37
N TYR A 231 -15.07 0.14 -3.67
CA TYR A 231 -15.32 -0.94 -4.62
C TYR A 231 -14.14 -1.90 -4.71
N THR A 232 -12.92 -1.38 -4.82
CA THR A 232 -11.69 -2.18 -4.90
C THR A 232 -11.51 -3.01 -3.62
N ARG A 233 -11.70 -2.38 -2.45
CA ARG A 233 -11.69 -3.08 -1.16
C ARG A 233 -12.74 -4.18 -1.11
N HIS A 234 -13.97 -3.89 -1.54
CA HIS A 234 -15.05 -4.88 -1.57
C HIS A 234 -14.70 -6.06 -2.48
N SER A 235 -14.20 -5.79 -3.68
CA SER A 235 -13.79 -6.83 -4.64
C SER A 235 -12.65 -7.70 -4.12
N ILE A 236 -11.65 -7.11 -3.45
CA ILE A 236 -10.55 -7.87 -2.82
C ILE A 236 -11.08 -8.74 -1.67
N LEU A 237 -11.99 -8.21 -0.84
CA LEU A 237 -12.61 -8.99 0.23
C LEU A 237 -13.44 -10.16 -0.31
N GLU A 238 -14.19 -9.95 -1.39
CA GLU A 238 -14.95 -10.99 -2.07
C GLU A 238 -14.02 -12.08 -2.65
N GLN A 239 -12.92 -11.68 -3.30
CA GLN A 239 -11.91 -12.62 -3.81
C GLN A 239 -11.24 -13.41 -2.69
N LEU A 240 -10.94 -12.79 -1.54
CA LEU A 240 -10.41 -13.48 -0.37
C LEU A 240 -11.38 -14.53 0.16
N GLU A 241 -12.67 -14.22 0.25
CA GLU A 241 -13.66 -15.19 0.71
C GLU A 241 -13.80 -16.35 -0.29
N HIS A 242 -13.75 -16.07 -1.60
CA HIS A 242 -13.71 -17.11 -2.62
C HIS A 242 -12.47 -18.00 -2.52
N MET A 243 -11.28 -17.41 -2.34
CA MET A 243 -10.04 -18.16 -2.11
C MET A 243 -10.12 -18.98 -0.83
N LYS A 244 -10.77 -18.42 0.21
CA LYS A 244 -10.94 -19.10 1.48
C LYS A 244 -11.81 -20.36 1.33
N GLU A 245 -12.95 -20.23 0.67
CA GLU A 245 -13.86 -21.33 0.44
C GLU A 245 -13.27 -22.38 -0.54
N ALA A 246 -12.51 -21.95 -1.54
CA ALA A 246 -11.78 -22.84 -2.44
C ALA A 246 -10.69 -23.64 -1.69
N SER A 247 -9.90 -22.99 -0.84
CA SER A 247 -8.88 -23.63 0.01
C SER A 247 -9.52 -24.61 1.00
N LYS A 248 -10.64 -24.25 1.62
CA LYS A 248 -11.40 -25.17 2.50
C LYS A 248 -11.79 -26.46 1.78
N LYS A 249 -12.24 -26.37 0.53
CA LYS A 249 -12.62 -27.53 -0.29
C LYS A 249 -11.42 -28.35 -0.76
N ALA A 250 -10.33 -27.69 -1.16
CA ALA A 250 -9.17 -28.35 -1.74
C ALA A 250 -8.23 -28.96 -0.69
N VAL A 251 -8.08 -28.32 0.47
CA VAL A 251 -7.05 -28.67 1.47
C VAL A 251 -7.69 -29.10 2.80
N THR A 252 -8.52 -28.24 3.41
CA THR A 252 -9.01 -28.48 4.77
C THR A 252 -9.92 -29.71 4.89
N ILE A 253 -10.90 -29.86 3.99
CA ILE A 253 -11.84 -31.00 4.02
C ILE A 253 -11.12 -32.34 3.75
N PRO A 254 -10.32 -32.47 2.67
CA PRO A 254 -9.55 -33.69 2.42
C PRO A 254 -8.60 -34.02 3.58
N MET A 255 -7.89 -33.03 4.12
CA MET A 255 -6.97 -33.24 5.24
C MET A 255 -7.69 -33.78 6.48
N LYS A 256 -8.84 -33.21 6.87
CA LYS A 256 -9.67 -33.75 7.98
C LYS A 256 -10.10 -35.20 7.73
N SER A 257 -10.52 -35.53 6.50
CA SER A 257 -10.90 -36.89 6.12
C SER A 257 -9.72 -37.87 6.20
N LEU A 258 -8.57 -37.51 5.65
CA LEU A 258 -7.37 -38.36 5.64
C LEU A 258 -6.83 -38.56 7.07
N MET A 259 -6.86 -37.54 7.92
CA MET A 259 -6.48 -37.66 9.32
C MET A 259 -7.40 -38.61 10.10
N LEU A 260 -8.71 -38.54 9.85
CA LEU A 260 -9.67 -39.46 10.47
C LEU A 260 -9.45 -40.91 10.02
N GLN A 261 -9.16 -41.12 8.73
CA GLN A 261 -8.75 -42.42 8.20
C GLN A 261 -7.44 -42.92 8.83
N ALA A 262 -6.45 -42.05 9.02
CA ALA A 262 -5.18 -42.39 9.64
C ALA A 262 -5.35 -42.80 11.10
N TRP A 263 -6.22 -42.10 11.83
CA TRP A 263 -6.59 -42.43 13.20
C TRP A 263 -7.29 -43.80 13.28
N MET A 264 -8.22 -44.09 12.37
CA MET A 264 -8.88 -45.39 12.30
C MET A 264 -7.89 -46.53 12.00
N LEU A 265 -6.99 -46.35 11.03
CA LEU A 265 -5.94 -47.33 10.71
C LEU A 265 -5.01 -47.56 11.90
N LYS A 266 -4.61 -46.50 12.61
CA LYS A 266 -3.80 -46.60 13.82
C LYS A 266 -4.47 -47.42 14.90
N ASN A 267 -5.75 -47.18 15.17
CA ASN A 267 -6.51 -47.98 16.13
C ASN A 267 -6.60 -49.47 15.72
N GLN A 268 -6.77 -49.76 14.42
CA GLN A 268 -6.76 -51.15 13.92
C GLN A 268 -5.39 -51.81 14.10
N ILE A 269 -4.31 -51.08 13.81
CA ILE A 269 -2.94 -51.54 14.05
C ILE A 269 -2.74 -51.86 15.54
N ASP A 270 -3.14 -50.96 16.44
CA ASP A 270 -3.01 -51.14 17.90
C ASP A 270 -3.80 -52.37 18.40
N ILE A 271 -5.00 -52.62 17.85
CA ILE A 271 -5.81 -53.81 18.17
C ILE A 271 -5.11 -55.09 17.71
N ILE A 272 -4.59 -55.12 16.49
CA ILE A 272 -3.89 -56.30 15.93
C ILE A 272 -2.57 -56.55 16.68
N GLU A 273 -1.83 -55.50 17.04
CA GLU A 273 -0.61 -55.59 17.84
C GLU A 273 -0.88 -56.17 19.24
N LYS A 274 -1.97 -55.74 19.90
CA LYS A 274 -2.43 -56.33 21.17
C LYS A 274 -2.84 -57.79 21.02
N GLN A 275 -3.57 -58.15 19.96
CA GLN A 275 -3.95 -59.54 19.69
C GLN A 275 -2.71 -60.44 19.49
N GLN A 276 -1.67 -59.96 18.81
CA GLN A 276 -0.44 -60.75 18.60
C GLN A 276 0.36 -61.05 19.88
N GLN A 277 0.11 -60.31 20.97
CA GLN A 277 0.75 -60.55 22.28
C GLN A 277 0.10 -61.71 23.04
N ASP A 278 -1.09 -62.19 22.61
CA ASP A 278 -1.73 -63.36 23.20
C ASP A 278 -1.00 -64.66 22.82
N HIS A 279 -0.38 -65.30 23.81
CA HIS A 279 0.40 -66.52 23.66
C HIS A 279 -0.43 -67.76 23.26
N SER A 280 -1.77 -67.69 23.32
CA SER A 280 -2.68 -68.78 22.95
C SER A 280 -2.93 -68.91 21.44
N ILE A 281 -2.49 -67.93 20.63
CA ILE A 281 -2.78 -67.87 19.20
C ILE A 281 -1.98 -68.90 18.39
N LYS A 282 -2.69 -69.64 17.52
CA LYS A 282 -2.10 -70.60 16.59
C LYS A 282 -1.13 -69.92 15.62
N ARG A 283 0.02 -70.57 15.36
CA ARG A 283 1.11 -70.06 14.50
C ARG A 283 0.66 -69.62 13.09
N LYS A 284 -0.33 -70.30 12.49
CA LYS A 284 -0.93 -69.90 11.20
C LYS A 284 -1.67 -68.56 11.29
N VAL A 285 -2.46 -68.36 12.34
CA VAL A 285 -3.23 -67.12 12.58
C VAL A 285 -2.27 -65.95 12.85
N ARG A 286 -1.19 -66.19 13.60
CA ARG A 286 -0.16 -65.18 13.84
C ARG A 286 0.55 -64.71 12.57
N LYS A 287 0.83 -65.63 11.62
CA LYS A 287 1.38 -65.28 10.30
C LYS A 287 0.43 -64.42 9.47
N GLU A 288 -0.86 -64.73 9.49
CA GLU A 288 -1.87 -63.94 8.77
C GLU A 288 -2.02 -62.54 9.36
N LEU A 289 -2.10 -62.42 10.70
CA LEU A 289 -2.12 -61.14 11.38
C LEU A 289 -0.87 -60.30 11.07
N SER A 290 0.32 -60.91 10.99
CA SER A 290 1.55 -60.17 10.64
C SER A 290 1.56 -59.65 9.20
N LYS A 291 0.87 -60.34 8.27
CA LYS A 291 0.71 -59.90 6.88
C LYS A 291 -0.26 -58.72 6.79
N GLN A 292 -1.39 -58.79 7.49
CA GLN A 292 -2.36 -57.70 7.60
C GLN A 292 -1.76 -56.45 8.26
N LEU A 293 -1.00 -56.63 9.33
CA LEU A 293 -0.31 -55.55 10.03
C LEU A 293 0.69 -54.82 9.12
N LYS A 294 1.44 -55.57 8.29
CA LYS A 294 2.33 -54.97 7.29
C LYS A 294 1.57 -54.12 6.28
N GLN A 295 0.46 -54.63 5.73
CA GLN A 295 -0.38 -53.88 4.78
C GLN A 295 -0.96 -52.60 5.41
N LEU A 296 -1.50 -52.67 6.63
CA LEU A 296 -2.06 -51.50 7.32
C LEU A 296 -0.99 -50.45 7.65
N LYS A 297 0.24 -50.85 7.98
CA LYS A 297 1.37 -49.93 8.19
C LYS A 297 1.79 -49.25 6.90
N ASP A 298 1.82 -49.98 5.78
CA ASP A 298 2.14 -49.41 4.47
C ASP A 298 1.05 -48.41 4.02
N GLU A 299 -0.23 -48.73 4.23
CA GLU A 299 -1.36 -47.81 3.98
C GLU A 299 -1.31 -46.56 4.86
N LEU A 300 -0.99 -46.70 6.15
CA LEU A 300 -0.82 -45.57 7.07
C LEU A 300 0.33 -44.64 6.63
N ASN A 301 1.44 -45.20 6.14
CA ASN A 301 2.58 -44.42 5.64
C ASN A 301 2.21 -43.60 4.40
N VAL A 302 1.49 -44.21 3.45
CA VAL A 302 0.98 -43.49 2.26
C VAL A 302 0.03 -42.36 2.66
N LEU A 303 -0.82 -42.60 3.65
CA LEU A 303 -1.78 -41.63 4.13
C LEU A 303 -1.11 -40.45 4.84
N ASN A 304 -0.11 -40.73 5.68
CA ASN A 304 0.70 -39.70 6.34
C ASN A 304 1.47 -38.84 5.33
N ALA A 305 2.01 -39.45 4.26
CA ALA A 305 2.68 -38.69 3.20
C ALA A 305 1.73 -37.68 2.53
N LYS A 306 0.48 -38.07 2.25
CA LYS A 306 -0.56 -37.19 1.71
C LYS A 306 -0.96 -36.08 2.69
N VAL A 307 -1.02 -36.37 3.98
CA VAL A 307 -1.31 -35.36 5.02
C VAL A 307 -0.17 -34.33 5.10
N SER A 308 1.09 -34.77 5.01
CA SER A 308 2.25 -33.86 5.00
C SER A 308 2.25 -32.95 3.77
N GLU A 309 1.92 -33.48 2.59
CA GLU A 309 1.81 -32.68 1.36
C GLU A 309 0.73 -31.59 1.49
N LEU A 310 -0.46 -31.94 1.98
CA LEU A 310 -1.55 -30.98 2.22
C LEU A 310 -1.18 -29.94 3.28
N SER A 311 -0.42 -30.32 4.32
CA SER A 311 0.07 -29.39 5.34
C SER A 311 1.03 -28.34 4.75
N SER A 312 1.89 -28.74 3.82
CA SER A 312 2.79 -27.81 3.11
C SER A 312 2.00 -26.83 2.24
N GLN A 313 1.03 -27.32 1.45
CA GLN A 313 0.13 -26.47 0.66
C GLN A 313 -0.65 -25.48 1.53
N MET A 314 -1.09 -25.91 2.71
CA MET A 314 -1.79 -25.07 3.67
C MET A 314 -0.95 -23.88 4.17
N SER A 315 0.34 -24.11 4.42
CA SER A 315 1.28 -23.05 4.85
C SER A 315 1.41 -21.96 3.78
N MET A 316 1.57 -22.36 2.52
CA MET A 316 1.64 -21.42 1.39
C MET A 316 0.34 -20.61 1.22
N VAL A 317 -0.81 -21.25 1.35
CA VAL A 317 -2.12 -20.56 1.27
C VAL A 317 -2.28 -19.55 2.41
N ASN A 318 -1.88 -19.92 3.62
CA ASN A 318 -1.92 -19.01 4.77
C ASN A 318 -0.98 -17.80 4.59
N GLN A 319 0.20 -18.01 4.01
CA GLN A 319 1.11 -16.92 3.69
C GLN A 319 0.50 -15.97 2.65
N GLY A 320 -0.06 -16.50 1.57
CA GLY A 320 -0.76 -15.68 0.57
C GLY A 320 -1.93 -14.88 1.16
N HIS A 321 -2.71 -15.49 2.06
CA HIS A 321 -3.79 -14.80 2.76
C HIS A 321 -3.27 -13.65 3.65
N ARG A 322 -2.13 -13.83 4.34
CA ARG A 322 -1.53 -12.74 5.14
C ARG A 322 -1.11 -11.57 4.27
N THR A 323 -0.43 -11.83 3.16
CA THR A 323 0.00 -10.78 2.22
C THR A 323 -1.18 -9.99 1.66
N VAL A 324 -2.28 -10.66 1.29
CA VAL A 324 -3.48 -9.97 0.79
C VAL A 324 -4.20 -9.20 1.91
N GLN A 325 -4.18 -9.71 3.14
CA GLN A 325 -4.74 -9.00 4.30
C GLN A 325 -3.94 -7.73 4.65
N GLU A 326 -2.61 -7.78 4.51
CA GLU A 326 -1.75 -6.60 4.66
C GLU A 326 -2.10 -5.53 3.63
N GLU A 327 -2.31 -5.90 2.37
CA GLU A 327 -2.79 -4.98 1.32
C GLU A 327 -4.17 -4.38 1.66
N ILE A 328 -5.12 -5.17 2.17
CA ILE A 328 -6.42 -4.63 2.63
C ILE A 328 -6.25 -3.61 3.75
N ASN A 329 -5.35 -3.88 4.71
CA ASN A 329 -5.08 -2.95 5.79
C ASN A 329 -4.51 -1.63 5.23
N LEU A 330 -3.64 -1.70 4.22
CA LEU A 330 -3.09 -0.52 3.55
C LEU A 330 -4.14 0.26 2.73
N ILE A 331 -5.07 -0.43 2.07
CA ILE A 331 -6.23 0.20 1.40
C ILE A 331 -7.15 0.85 2.43
N SER A 332 -7.41 0.18 3.56
CA SER A 332 -8.28 0.69 4.64
C SER A 332 -7.70 1.95 5.30
N LEU A 333 -6.37 2.04 5.42
CA LEU A 333 -5.67 3.26 5.85
C LEU A 333 -5.78 4.40 4.82
N SER A 334 -6.00 4.06 3.55
CA SER A 334 -6.19 5.03 2.47
C SER A 334 -7.66 5.46 2.31
N GLU A 335 -8.61 4.64 2.76
CA GLU A 335 -10.04 4.94 2.92
C GLU A 335 -10.36 5.79 4.15
N ASN A 336 -9.58 5.64 5.23
CA ASN A 336 -9.87 6.36 6.48
C ASN A 336 -9.65 7.85 6.27
N ARG A 337 -10.79 8.55 6.19
CA ARG A 337 -10.97 10.00 6.28
C ARG A 337 -9.86 10.69 7.06
N VAL A 338 -9.43 11.84 6.51
CA VAL A 338 -9.09 13.02 7.30
C VAL A 338 -10.23 13.22 8.31
N THR A 339 -10.05 12.75 9.53
CA THR A 339 -11.07 12.84 10.57
C THR A 339 -10.90 14.17 11.25
N SER A 340 -11.83 15.09 10.98
CA SER A 340 -12.16 16.11 11.96
C SER A 340 -12.71 15.41 13.20
N VAL A 341 -12.22 15.85 14.36
CA VAL A 341 -12.68 15.57 15.72
C VAL A 341 -12.12 14.30 16.39
N LYS A 342 -11.29 14.57 17.41
CA LYS A 342 -11.05 13.76 18.61
C LYS A 342 -12.32 13.07 19.08
N ASN A 343 -12.34 11.75 19.06
CA ASN A 343 -12.97 10.97 20.11
C ASN A 343 -11.89 10.16 20.81
N HIS A 344 -11.49 10.66 21.99
CA HIS A 344 -10.82 9.86 23.00
C HIS A 344 -11.71 8.68 23.41
N HIS A 345 -11.06 7.58 23.76
CA HIS A 345 -11.65 6.38 24.37
C HIS A 345 -12.74 5.67 23.57
N GLY A 346 -12.29 4.73 22.75
CA GLY A 346 -13.11 3.60 22.32
C GLY A 346 -12.20 2.61 21.63
N ASN A 347 -12.07 1.41 22.22
CA ASN A 347 -11.50 0.24 21.58
C ASN A 347 -12.02 0.15 20.14
N LYS A 348 -11.23 0.59 19.15
CA LYS A 348 -11.31 0.00 17.83
C LYS A 348 -10.55 -1.30 17.96
N SER A 349 -11.25 -2.32 18.45
CA SER A 349 -10.96 -3.68 18.02
C SER A 349 -11.00 -3.61 16.50
N SER A 350 -9.82 -3.53 15.87
CA SER A 350 -9.63 -4.15 14.57
C SER A 350 -9.98 -5.60 14.80
N ALA A 351 -11.27 -5.91 14.70
CA ALA A 351 -11.75 -7.27 14.71
C ALA A 351 -11.19 -7.86 13.42
N SER A 352 -10.01 -8.48 13.55
CA SER A 352 -9.40 -9.37 12.59
C SER A 352 -10.37 -10.54 12.39
N ASN A 353 -11.45 -10.31 11.65
CA ASN A 353 -12.51 -11.29 11.44
C ASN A 353 -12.24 -12.19 10.23
N LEU A 354 -10.98 -12.33 9.84
CA LEU A 354 -10.56 -13.45 9.01
C LEU A 354 -9.55 -14.23 9.84
N ALA A 355 -10.12 -15.13 10.64
CA ALA A 355 -9.38 -16.19 11.30
C ALA A 355 -8.45 -16.81 10.24
N GLN A 356 -7.16 -16.75 10.54
CA GLN A 356 -6.14 -17.61 9.94
C GLN A 356 -6.75 -19.01 9.86
N PHE A 357 -6.52 -19.75 8.78
CA PHE A 357 -7.06 -21.11 8.72
C PHE A 357 -6.42 -21.97 9.80
N SER A 358 -7.03 -21.97 10.98
CA SER A 358 -6.71 -22.87 12.07
C SER A 358 -7.57 -24.10 11.86
N ILE A 359 -6.91 -25.22 11.62
CA ILE A 359 -7.57 -26.54 11.66
C ILE A 359 -8.05 -26.84 13.10
N PHE A 360 -7.52 -26.10 14.08
CA PHE A 360 -7.86 -26.19 15.51
C PHE A 360 -8.62 -24.94 15.95
N GLU A 361 -9.82 -24.73 15.44
CA GLU A 361 -10.85 -24.21 16.34
C GLU A 361 -11.31 -25.38 17.21
N PRO A 362 -11.34 -25.23 18.54
CA PRO A 362 -11.83 -26.26 19.43
C PRO A 362 -13.36 -26.33 19.28
N ASP A 363 -13.83 -26.99 18.23
CA ASP A 363 -15.12 -27.66 18.33
C ASP A 363 -14.98 -28.64 19.49
N ASN A 364 -15.89 -28.52 20.44
CA ASN A 364 -15.91 -29.04 21.82
C ASN A 364 -15.86 -30.59 21.95
N ASN A 365 -15.19 -31.29 21.04
CA ASN A 365 -15.05 -32.73 20.98
C ASN A 365 -13.57 -33.10 20.92
N ASN A 366 -13.12 -33.80 21.96
CA ASN A 366 -11.77 -34.30 22.22
C ASN A 366 -11.14 -35.07 21.04
N ILE A 367 -10.58 -34.37 20.05
CA ILE A 367 -9.66 -34.97 19.06
C ILE A 367 -8.29 -34.37 19.32
N ALA A 368 -7.49 -35.08 20.12
CA ALA A 368 -6.10 -34.75 20.37
C ALA A 368 -5.33 -34.62 19.04
N ALA A 369 -4.58 -33.53 18.89
CA ALA A 369 -3.64 -33.34 17.79
C ALA A 369 -2.67 -34.54 17.72
N PRO A 370 -2.44 -35.14 16.54
CA PRO A 370 -1.55 -36.29 16.45
C PRO A 370 -0.09 -35.87 16.65
N THR A 371 0.55 -36.53 17.61
CA THR A 371 1.93 -36.34 18.09
C THR A 371 3.04 -36.69 17.07
N PHE A 372 2.77 -36.64 15.76
CA PHE A 372 3.68 -37.15 14.72
C PHE A 372 3.88 -36.22 13.51
N LEU A 373 3.73 -34.91 13.70
CA LEU A 373 4.32 -33.94 12.76
C LEU A 373 5.73 -33.62 13.29
N LEU A 374 6.75 -34.29 12.72
CA LEU A 374 8.12 -33.81 12.91
C LEU A 374 8.23 -32.38 12.34
N PRO A 375 8.92 -31.45 13.01
CA PRO A 375 9.19 -30.15 12.45
C PRO A 375 9.97 -30.33 11.14
N ASN A 376 9.52 -29.64 10.09
CA ASN A 376 10.26 -29.60 8.84
C ASN A 376 11.54 -28.76 9.07
N PRO A 377 12.75 -29.23 8.73
CA PRO A 377 13.98 -28.49 9.02
C PRO A 377 14.15 -27.17 8.26
N GLU A 378 13.23 -26.85 7.34
CA GLU A 378 13.26 -25.62 6.53
C GLU A 378 12.45 -24.46 7.12
N ASP A 379 11.80 -24.64 8.29
CA ASP A 379 11.28 -23.52 9.08
C ASP A 379 12.42 -22.77 9.79
N LYS A 380 13.36 -22.23 9.02
CA LYS A 380 14.14 -21.07 9.46
C LYS A 380 13.24 -19.86 9.32
N HIS A 381 12.37 -19.69 10.31
CA HIS A 381 11.78 -18.39 10.58
C HIS A 381 12.93 -17.42 10.90
N GLU A 382 13.32 -16.59 9.93
CA GLU A 382 13.82 -15.25 10.26
C GLU A 382 12.62 -14.49 10.83
N ILE A 383 12.40 -14.66 12.13
CA ILE A 383 11.69 -13.67 12.94
C ILE A 383 12.65 -12.48 12.97
N ILE A 384 12.43 -11.51 12.08
CA ILE A 384 12.98 -10.17 12.31
C ILE A 384 12.09 -9.56 13.40
N ASP A 385 12.45 -9.81 14.66
CA ASP A 385 11.92 -9.08 15.81
C ASP A 385 12.45 -7.64 15.72
N TYR A 386 11.57 -6.69 15.44
CA TYR A 386 11.85 -5.25 15.53
C TYR A 386 11.29 -4.66 16.83
N ASP A 387 11.45 -5.38 17.94
CA ASP A 387 11.00 -4.92 19.26
C ASP A 387 12.15 -4.74 20.28
N ASP A 388 13.38 -4.48 19.81
CA ASP A 388 14.51 -4.20 20.69
C ASP A 388 15.36 -3.01 20.24
N LEU A 389 14.74 -1.83 20.20
CA LEU A 389 15.45 -0.54 20.25
C LEU A 389 14.68 0.46 21.12
N GLN A 390 14.53 0.16 22.42
CA GLN A 390 14.45 1.20 23.46
C GLN A 390 14.54 0.60 24.88
N THR A 391 15.75 0.21 25.29
CA THR A 391 16.21 0.39 26.68
C THR A 391 17.73 0.29 26.72
N THR A 392 18.43 1.41 26.57
CA THR A 392 19.75 1.55 27.18
C THR A 392 19.61 2.46 28.38
N SER A 393 19.72 1.81 29.54
CA SER A 393 19.86 2.41 30.85
C SER A 393 21.03 3.39 30.86
N LEU A 394 20.75 4.58 31.40
CA LEU A 394 21.74 5.42 32.05
C LEU A 394 22.41 4.61 33.17
N ASP A 395 23.66 4.19 32.95
CA ASP A 395 24.60 3.99 34.04
C ASP A 395 26.01 4.29 33.49
N GLY A 396 26.56 5.42 33.94
CA GLY A 396 27.99 5.67 33.84
C GLY A 396 28.74 4.80 34.84
N PRO A 397 30.05 4.58 34.64
CA PRO A 397 30.93 5.07 35.71
C PRO A 397 32.32 5.55 35.26
N LYS A 398 32.79 6.55 36.02
CA LYS A 398 34.16 7.05 36.27
C LYS A 398 34.90 7.81 35.18
#